data_AF-A0A2D4XBZ6-F1
#
_entry.id   AF-A0A2D4XBZ6-F1
#
_cell.length_a   1.000
_cell.length_b   1.000
_cell.length_c   1.000
_cell.angle_alpha   90.00
_cell.angle_beta   90.00
_cell.angle_gamma   90.00
#
_symmetry.space_group_name_H-M   'P 1'
#
loop_
_entity.id
_entity.type
_entity.pdbx_description
1 polymer ?
#
loop_
_entity_poly.entity_id
_entity_poly.type
_entity_poly.pdbx_seq_one_letter_code
_entity_poly.pdbx_strand_id
1 'polypeptide(L)'
;MLADLANDWPDEGDLVVCSVKNVKENGAYLDLDSYPEREGFVFIGEIATGWVRNIRAHVREGQRVVAKVIGIKKDRDSITLSIKSVSEERRRDALQSWKNEQRASQIMRVAAERVGWDEVKTTAVSEEMKESFGSLYGALEECAITESALEDAGFEGGWIAVVTELAIENIVPPFVEIRGLFEIKVWGPEGVEAISGALQAAEDCAKGEEEVTLTCHYDGAPNYRVDIKAPDYPSAEAIWEAAQEAASNKIGSVEGSIAIERL
;
A
#
# COMPACT_ATOMS: atom_id res chain seq x y z
N MET A 1 26.80 23.41 2.51
CA MET A 1 26.22 23.26 1.16
C MET A 1 25.95 21.79 0.98
N LEU A 2 24.73 21.37 1.30
CA LEU A 2 24.24 20.01 1.15
C LEU A 2 23.07 20.12 0.17
N ALA A 3 23.39 19.95 -1.11
CA ALA A 3 22.42 19.87 -2.19
C ALA A 3 23.01 18.82 -3.13
N ASP A 4 22.67 17.57 -2.85
CA ASP A 4 22.78 16.41 -3.73
C ASP A 4 22.53 15.20 -2.82
N LEU A 5 21.25 14.83 -2.62
CA LEU A 5 20.75 13.50 -2.20
C LEU A 5 19.22 13.56 -2.04
N ALA A 6 18.56 13.86 -3.15
CA ALA A 6 17.17 13.56 -3.51
C ALA A 6 17.05 14.12 -4.94
N ASN A 7 16.44 13.42 -5.88
CA ASN A 7 16.28 13.98 -7.23
C ASN A 7 15.37 15.21 -7.10
N ASP A 8 15.92 16.44 -7.10
CA ASP A 8 15.17 17.71 -6.98
C ASP A 8 14.20 17.96 -8.16
N TRP A 9 14.09 16.99 -9.06
CA TRP A 9 13.37 17.02 -10.29
C TRP A 9 12.46 15.80 -10.35
N PRO A 10 11.17 15.96 -10.68
CA PRO A 10 10.36 14.83 -11.09
C PRO A 10 10.89 14.25 -12.40
N ASP A 11 10.39 13.08 -12.79
CA ASP A 11 10.66 12.48 -14.10
C ASP A 11 9.54 12.76 -15.10
N GLU A 12 9.87 12.72 -16.40
CA GLU A 12 8.85 12.84 -17.44
C GLU A 12 7.88 11.66 -17.39
N GLY A 13 6.59 11.94 -17.24
CA GLY A 13 5.57 10.93 -17.07
C GLY A 13 4.91 10.94 -15.70
N ASP A 14 5.58 11.48 -14.69
CA ASP A 14 5.14 11.44 -13.30
C ASP A 14 3.83 12.17 -13.07
N LEU A 15 3.05 11.66 -12.13
CA LEU A 15 1.85 12.33 -11.62
C LEU A 15 2.20 13.06 -10.34
N VAL A 16 2.13 14.39 -10.38
CA VAL A 16 2.45 15.26 -9.25
C VAL A 16 1.19 15.94 -8.73
N VAL A 17 1.06 16.00 -7.41
CA VAL A 17 0.05 16.84 -6.75
C VAL A 17 0.59 18.25 -6.68
N CYS A 18 -0.22 19.21 -7.15
CA CYS A 18 0.19 20.59 -7.22
C CYS A 18 -0.91 21.52 -6.71
N SER A 19 -0.49 22.70 -6.27
CA SER A 19 -1.38 23.78 -5.84
C SER A 19 -1.32 24.92 -6.85
N VAL A 20 -2.47 25.40 -7.34
CA VAL A 20 -2.50 26.49 -8.32
C VAL A 20 -2.06 27.80 -7.66
N LYS A 21 -0.93 28.34 -8.10
CA LYS A 21 -0.37 29.58 -7.58
C LYS A 21 -0.93 30.82 -8.27
N ASN A 22 -0.93 30.81 -9.60
CA ASN A 22 -1.36 31.94 -10.40
C ASN A 22 -1.99 31.49 -11.72
N VAL A 23 -3.11 32.11 -12.09
CA VAL A 23 -3.79 31.83 -13.36
C VAL A 23 -3.64 33.02 -14.33
N LYS A 24 -2.94 32.78 -15.45
CA LYS A 24 -2.75 33.74 -16.56
C LYS A 24 -3.59 33.36 -17.77
N GLU A 25 -3.65 34.23 -18.77
CA GLU A 25 -4.43 33.98 -20.00
C GLU A 25 -3.89 32.80 -20.83
N ASN A 26 -2.57 32.59 -20.82
CA ASN A 26 -1.89 31.55 -21.59
C ASN A 26 -1.74 30.22 -20.85
N GLY A 27 -2.08 30.15 -19.55
CA GLY A 27 -1.86 28.98 -18.73
C GLY A 27 -1.89 29.28 -17.22
N ALA A 28 -1.50 28.29 -16.42
CA ALA A 28 -1.45 28.40 -14.96
C ALA A 28 -0.08 27.97 -14.42
N TYR A 29 0.41 28.69 -13.42
CA TYR A 29 1.57 28.29 -12.63
C TYR A 29 1.10 27.51 -11.40
N LEU A 30 1.75 26.39 -11.16
CA LEU A 30 1.46 25.46 -10.08
C LEU A 30 2.71 25.27 -9.22
N ASP A 31 2.57 25.31 -7.90
CA ASP A 31 3.62 24.85 -6.98
C ASP A 31 3.50 23.33 -6.83
N LEU A 32 4.61 22.59 -6.91
CA LEU A 32 4.62 21.12 -6.76
C LEU A 32 4.73 20.75 -5.27
N ASP A 33 3.73 20.08 -4.71
CA ASP A 33 3.68 19.81 -3.27
C ASP A 33 4.80 18.84 -2.82
N SER A 34 5.23 17.92 -3.69
CA SER A 34 6.31 16.96 -3.39
C SER A 34 7.72 17.47 -3.70
N TYR A 35 7.84 18.58 -4.43
CA TYR A 35 9.13 19.17 -4.84
C TYR A 35 9.15 20.63 -4.39
N PRO A 36 9.53 20.88 -3.11
CA PRO A 36 9.61 22.24 -2.60
C PRO A 36 10.49 23.10 -3.51
N GLU A 37 10.16 24.38 -3.65
CA GLU A 37 10.89 25.34 -4.49
C GLU A 37 10.78 25.16 -6.01
N ARG A 38 10.10 24.11 -6.51
CA ARG A 38 9.87 23.91 -7.95
C ARG A 38 8.49 24.41 -8.39
N GLU A 39 8.47 25.19 -9.47
CA GLU A 39 7.24 25.64 -10.12
C GLU A 39 7.01 24.92 -11.45
N GLY A 40 5.78 24.47 -11.65
CA GLY A 40 5.29 23.91 -12.91
C GLY A 40 4.41 24.89 -13.67
N PHE A 41 4.41 24.79 -14.99
CA PHE A 41 3.53 25.56 -15.86
C PHE A 41 2.63 24.64 -16.69
N VAL A 42 1.33 24.89 -16.65
CA VAL A 42 0.34 24.22 -17.49
C VAL A 42 -0.11 25.19 -18.57
N PHE A 43 0.14 24.86 -19.83
CA PHE A 43 -0.36 25.63 -20.96
C PHE A 43 -1.89 25.51 -21.06
N ILE A 44 -2.60 26.55 -21.54
CA ILE A 44 -4.07 26.55 -21.64
C ILE A 44 -4.63 25.31 -22.36
N GLY A 45 -3.96 24.85 -23.41
CA GLY A 45 -4.34 23.65 -24.15
C GLY A 45 -4.20 22.36 -23.36
N GLU A 46 -3.47 22.35 -22.24
CA GLU A 46 -3.18 21.19 -21.38
C GLU A 46 -4.04 21.15 -20.10
N ILE A 47 -4.98 22.09 -19.93
CA ILE A 47 -5.81 22.23 -18.72
C ILE A 47 -7.03 21.31 -18.73
N ALA A 48 -7.73 21.22 -19.86
CA ALA A 48 -8.95 20.43 -19.98
C ALA A 48 -9.05 19.81 -21.38
N THR A 49 -9.87 18.76 -21.49
CA THR A 49 -10.25 18.20 -22.78
C THR A 49 -11.25 19.14 -23.48
N GLY A 50 -10.94 19.54 -24.72
CA GLY A 50 -11.76 20.45 -25.51
C GLY A 50 -11.29 21.91 -25.50
N TRP A 51 -12.09 22.80 -26.10
CA TRP A 51 -11.73 24.21 -26.27
C TRP A 51 -11.95 25.02 -24.98
N VAL A 52 -10.86 25.54 -24.41
CA VAL A 52 -10.91 26.37 -23.20
C VAL A 52 -11.05 27.85 -23.59
N ARG A 53 -12.25 28.42 -23.44
CA ARG A 53 -12.48 29.86 -23.65
C ARG A 53 -12.04 30.72 -22.45
N ASN A 54 -12.20 30.18 -21.24
CA ASN A 54 -11.84 30.86 -20.00
C ASN A 54 -11.20 29.86 -19.03
N ILE A 55 -9.89 30.00 -18.84
CA ILE A 55 -9.10 29.18 -17.93
C ILE A 55 -9.60 29.21 -16.47
N ARG A 56 -10.12 30.35 -16.01
CA ARG A 56 -10.62 30.54 -14.63
C ARG A 56 -11.88 29.74 -14.34
N ALA A 57 -12.54 29.21 -15.39
CA ALA A 57 -13.65 28.27 -15.23
C ALA A 57 -13.18 26.86 -14.86
N HIS A 58 -11.92 26.51 -15.16
CA HIS A 58 -11.37 25.16 -14.96
C HIS A 58 -10.40 25.08 -13.78
N VAL A 59 -9.63 26.13 -13.53
CA VAL A 59 -8.64 26.20 -12.44
C VAL A 59 -8.76 27.52 -11.68
N ARG A 60 -8.60 27.45 -10.36
CA ARG A 60 -8.63 28.60 -9.45
C ARG A 60 -7.37 28.65 -8.61
N GLU A 61 -6.92 29.84 -8.26
CA GLU A 61 -5.80 30.01 -7.32
C GLU A 61 -6.13 29.33 -5.97
N GLY A 62 -5.14 28.65 -5.40
CA GLY A 62 -5.26 27.80 -4.21
C GLY A 62 -5.90 26.43 -4.45
N GLN A 63 -6.39 26.13 -5.65
CA GLN A 63 -6.96 24.81 -5.95
C GLN A 63 -5.85 23.75 -6.05
N ARG A 64 -6.03 22.62 -5.37
CA ARG A 64 -5.19 21.44 -5.58
C ARG A 64 -5.64 20.63 -6.79
N VAL A 65 -4.67 20.27 -7.63
CA VAL A 65 -4.85 19.50 -8.85
C VAL A 65 -3.76 18.43 -8.95
N VAL A 66 -4.03 17.36 -9.71
CA VAL A 66 -3.00 16.40 -10.12
C VAL A 66 -2.66 16.70 -11.55
N ALA A 67 -1.37 16.83 -11.85
CA ALA A 67 -0.88 17.07 -13.19
C ALA A 67 0.19 16.04 -13.56
N LYS A 68 0.23 15.69 -14.84
CA LYS A 68 1.29 14.86 -15.41
C LYS A 68 2.45 15.73 -15.84
N VAL A 69 3.68 15.34 -15.51
CA VAL A 69 4.90 15.95 -16.04
C VAL A 69 5.07 15.55 -17.50
N ILE A 70 5.09 16.53 -18.39
CA ILE A 70 5.21 16.30 -19.84
C ILE A 70 6.52 16.80 -20.44
N GLY A 71 7.31 17.54 -19.67
CA GLY A 71 8.62 18.00 -20.12
C GLY A 71 9.37 18.78 -19.05
N ILE A 72 10.68 18.56 -18.98
CA ILE A 72 11.54 19.20 -17.98
C ILE A 72 12.69 19.92 -18.68
N LYS A 73 12.92 21.17 -18.30
CA LYS A 73 14.05 21.98 -18.77
C LYS A 73 14.88 22.44 -17.59
N LYS A 74 15.84 21.61 -17.18
CA LYS A 74 16.74 21.86 -16.05
C LYS A 74 17.59 23.14 -16.23
N ASP A 75 17.90 23.51 -17.47
CA ASP A 75 18.66 24.74 -17.81
C ASP A 75 17.88 26.03 -17.54
N ARG A 76 16.53 25.96 -17.51
CA ARG A 76 15.64 27.12 -17.35
C ARG A 76 14.77 27.04 -16.12
N ASP A 77 15.08 26.11 -15.24
CA ASP A 77 14.30 25.78 -14.06
C ASP A 77 12.79 25.65 -14.34
N SER A 78 12.42 24.93 -15.39
CA SER A 78 11.04 24.93 -15.91
C SER A 78 10.49 23.53 -16.09
N ILE A 79 9.34 23.27 -15.44
CA ILE A 79 8.58 22.03 -15.56
C ILE A 79 7.30 22.32 -16.32
N THR A 80 7.04 21.57 -17.38
CA THR A 80 5.79 21.65 -18.15
C THR A 80 4.86 20.54 -17.68
N LEU A 81 3.63 20.92 -17.35
CA LEU A 81 2.63 20.04 -16.74
C LEU A 81 1.37 19.95 -17.61
N SER A 82 0.63 18.85 -17.48
CA SER A 82 -0.66 18.62 -18.14
C SER A 82 -1.69 18.06 -17.18
N ILE A 83 -2.81 18.76 -17.01
CA ILE A 83 -3.93 18.33 -16.18
C ILE A 83 -4.84 17.39 -16.98
N LYS A 84 -5.09 17.71 -18.27
CA LYS A 84 -5.98 16.91 -19.13
C LYS A 84 -5.45 15.50 -19.43
N SER A 85 -4.14 15.28 -19.29
CA SER A 85 -3.49 13.99 -19.52
C SER A 85 -3.65 13.01 -18.35
N VAL A 86 -4.33 13.42 -17.28
CA VAL A 86 -4.62 12.60 -16.09
C VAL A 86 -6.10 12.19 -16.13
N SER A 87 -6.36 10.89 -16.17
CA SER A 87 -7.74 10.38 -16.05
C SER A 87 -8.27 10.59 -14.63
N GLU A 88 -9.60 10.57 -14.45
CA GLU A 88 -10.18 10.72 -13.10
C GLU A 88 -9.73 9.63 -12.14
N GLU A 89 -9.62 8.39 -12.60
CA GLU A 89 -9.10 7.26 -11.82
C GLU A 89 -7.67 7.53 -11.34
N ARG A 90 -6.74 7.79 -12.26
CA ARG A 90 -5.35 8.13 -11.93
C ARG A 90 -5.22 9.35 -11.03
N ARG A 91 -6.12 10.33 -11.18
CA ARG A 91 -6.17 11.49 -10.30
C ARG A 91 -6.56 11.10 -8.88
N ARG A 92 -7.55 10.23 -8.69
CA ARG A 92 -7.95 9.74 -7.37
C ARG A 92 -6.82 8.94 -6.73
N ASP A 93 -6.19 8.05 -7.49
CA ASP A 93 -5.09 7.21 -6.99
C ASP A 93 -3.89 8.06 -6.57
N ALA A 94 -3.47 9.01 -7.41
CA ALA A 94 -2.37 9.92 -7.08
C ALA A 94 -2.67 10.79 -5.85
N LEU A 95 -3.91 11.27 -5.70
CA LEU A 95 -4.32 12.00 -4.49
C LEU A 95 -4.31 11.12 -3.24
N GLN A 96 -4.71 9.86 -3.37
CA GLN A 96 -4.70 8.92 -2.26
C GLN A 96 -3.27 8.57 -1.84
N SER A 97 -2.42 8.22 -2.80
CA SER A 97 -0.98 7.96 -2.58
C SER A 97 -0.31 9.17 -1.92
N TRP A 98 -0.56 10.38 -2.40
CA TRP A 98 -0.02 11.59 -1.77
C TRP A 98 -0.50 11.78 -0.32
N LYS A 99 -1.78 11.55 -0.02
CA LYS A 99 -2.28 11.63 1.36
C LYS A 99 -1.65 10.57 2.27
N ASN A 100 -1.46 9.36 1.73
CA ASN A 100 -0.81 8.26 2.42
C ASN A 100 0.65 8.63 2.76
N GLU A 101 1.41 9.17 1.80
CA GLU A 101 2.78 9.65 2.02
C GLU A 101 2.87 10.78 3.05
N GLN A 102 1.92 11.72 3.03
CA GLN A 102 1.84 12.77 4.04
C GLN A 102 1.59 12.20 5.45
N ARG A 103 0.69 11.21 5.57
CA ARG A 103 0.46 10.51 6.84
C ARG A 103 1.70 9.76 7.29
N ALA A 104 2.37 9.04 6.39
CA ALA A 104 3.61 8.32 6.69
C ALA A 104 4.71 9.26 7.20
N SER A 105 4.88 10.41 6.55
CA SER A 105 5.83 11.45 6.98
C SER A 105 5.47 12.03 8.36
N GLN A 106 4.18 12.17 8.68
CA GLN A 106 3.75 12.59 10.02
C GLN A 106 4.04 11.53 11.08
N ILE A 107 3.80 10.24 10.77
CA ILE A 107 4.12 9.12 11.67
C ILE A 107 5.62 9.08 11.94
N MET A 108 6.45 9.17 10.89
CA MET A 108 7.90 9.18 11.05
C MET A 108 8.41 10.37 11.86
N ARG A 109 7.79 11.55 11.72
CA ARG A 109 8.13 12.70 12.58
C ARG A 109 7.84 12.41 14.06
N VAL A 110 6.68 11.81 14.36
CA VAL A 110 6.34 11.42 15.74
C VAL A 110 7.30 10.35 16.26
N ALA A 111 7.65 9.37 15.43
CA ALA A 111 8.63 8.35 15.79
C ALA A 111 9.98 8.99 16.12
N ALA A 112 10.48 9.87 15.24
CA ALA A 112 11.73 10.61 15.42
C ALA A 112 11.75 11.43 16.71
N GLU A 113 10.65 12.12 17.05
CA GLU A 113 10.51 12.84 18.32
C GLU A 113 10.61 11.90 19.52
N ARG A 114 9.97 10.73 19.48
CA ARG A 114 10.02 9.72 20.56
C ARG A 114 11.42 9.16 20.76
N VAL A 115 12.18 8.93 19.69
CA VAL A 115 13.54 8.35 19.74
C VAL A 115 14.65 9.41 19.81
N GLY A 116 14.31 10.70 19.74
CA GLY A 116 15.26 11.81 19.84
C GLY A 116 16.14 11.99 18.60
N TRP A 117 15.61 11.74 17.41
CA TRP A 117 16.33 12.01 16.15
C TRP A 117 16.22 13.47 15.73
N ASP A 118 17.27 13.96 15.07
CA ASP A 118 17.24 15.23 14.37
C ASP A 118 16.62 15.06 12.96
N GLU A 119 16.39 16.19 12.29
CA GLU A 119 15.78 16.20 10.95
C GLU A 119 16.65 15.48 9.91
N VAL A 120 17.98 15.55 10.06
CA VAL A 120 18.94 14.92 9.14
C VAL A 120 18.83 13.40 9.22
N LYS A 121 18.86 12.84 10.44
CA LYS A 121 18.72 11.41 10.66
C LYS A 121 17.34 10.90 10.27
N THR A 122 16.29 11.67 10.59
CA THR A 122 14.91 11.32 10.22
C THR A 122 14.76 11.21 8.71
N THR A 123 15.33 12.17 7.98
CA THR A 123 15.32 12.17 6.52
C THR A 123 16.10 10.98 5.96
N ALA A 124 17.32 10.74 6.46
CA ALA A 124 18.17 9.65 6.00
C ALA A 124 17.49 8.28 6.14
N VAL A 125 16.90 7.98 7.32
CA VAL A 125 16.19 6.71 7.54
C VAL A 125 14.92 6.62 6.70
N SER A 126 14.18 7.73 6.54
CA SER A 126 12.97 7.74 5.71
C SER A 126 13.28 7.47 4.24
N GLU A 127 14.40 7.97 3.72
CA GLU A 127 14.84 7.68 2.35
C GLU A 127 15.30 6.22 2.20
N GLU A 128 16.05 5.69 3.16
CA GLU A 128 16.44 4.27 3.17
C GLU A 128 15.21 3.34 3.17
N MET A 129 14.18 3.68 3.96
CA MET A 129 12.90 2.96 3.96
C MET A 129 12.19 3.05 2.60
N LYS A 130 12.21 4.22 1.95
CA LYS A 130 11.64 4.36 0.60
C LYS A 130 12.40 3.53 -0.44
N GLU A 131 13.72 3.45 -0.35
CA GLU A 131 14.52 2.63 -1.26
C GLU A 131 14.22 1.14 -1.11
N SER A 132 14.05 0.65 0.13
CA SER A 132 13.76 -0.77 0.40
C SER A 132 12.31 -1.16 0.08
N PHE A 133 11.33 -0.29 0.37
CA PHE A 133 9.90 -0.61 0.29
C PHE A 133 9.15 0.16 -0.81
N GLY A 134 9.86 0.94 -1.63
CA GLY A 134 9.32 1.76 -2.72
C GLY A 134 8.65 3.07 -2.28
N SER A 135 8.12 3.13 -1.07
CA SER A 135 7.50 4.34 -0.50
C SER A 135 7.54 4.32 1.02
N LEU A 136 7.41 5.49 1.65
CA LEU A 136 7.44 5.56 3.11
C LEU A 136 6.16 4.97 3.69
N TYR A 137 5.02 5.21 3.05
CA TYR A 137 3.77 4.58 3.47
C TYR A 137 3.84 3.06 3.31
N GLY A 138 4.41 2.56 2.21
CA GLY A 138 4.59 1.11 1.99
C GLY A 138 5.47 0.46 3.06
N ALA A 139 6.56 1.11 3.46
CA ALA A 139 7.39 0.60 4.56
C ALA A 139 6.60 0.45 5.87
N LEU A 140 5.78 1.45 6.21
CA LEU A 140 4.96 1.42 7.42
C LEU A 140 3.79 0.44 7.29
N GLU A 141 3.22 0.27 6.10
CA GLU A 141 2.19 -0.74 5.82
C GLU A 141 2.73 -2.16 6.05
N GLU A 142 3.93 -2.45 5.56
CA GLU A 142 4.61 -3.72 5.84
C GLU A 142 4.88 -3.91 7.33
N CYS A 143 5.26 -2.85 8.05
CA CYS A 143 5.41 -2.91 9.53
C CYS A 143 4.09 -3.21 10.24
N ALA A 144 2.97 -2.70 9.72
CA ALA A 144 1.64 -2.96 10.29
C ALA A 144 1.16 -4.40 10.03
N ILE A 145 1.67 -5.05 8.98
CA ILE A 145 1.37 -6.44 8.63
C ILE A 145 2.31 -7.41 9.36
N THR A 146 3.62 -7.11 9.37
CA THR A 146 4.67 -7.99 9.89
C THR A 146 5.59 -7.23 10.83
N GLU A 147 5.63 -7.64 12.11
CA GLU A 147 6.44 -6.95 13.13
C GLU A 147 7.95 -6.93 12.80
N SER A 148 8.46 -7.96 12.12
CA SER A 148 9.86 -8.10 11.71
C SER A 148 10.22 -7.42 10.39
N ALA A 149 9.28 -6.75 9.71
CA ALA A 149 9.47 -6.27 8.33
C ALA A 149 10.74 -5.43 8.13
N LEU A 150 11.06 -4.52 9.06
CA LEU A 150 12.27 -3.69 8.98
C LEU A 150 13.54 -4.49 9.25
N GLU A 151 13.52 -5.43 10.19
CA GLU A 151 14.67 -6.29 10.50
C GLU A 151 15.00 -7.21 9.32
N ASP A 152 13.96 -7.77 8.68
CA ASP A 152 14.08 -8.61 7.48
C ASP A 152 14.65 -7.83 6.28
N ALA A 153 14.38 -6.52 6.22
CA ALA A 153 14.95 -5.61 5.22
C ALA A 153 16.37 -5.10 5.59
N GLY A 154 16.94 -5.54 6.72
CA GLY A 154 18.31 -5.23 7.14
C GLY A 154 18.46 -3.97 7.99
N PHE A 155 17.36 -3.39 8.47
CA PHE A 155 17.41 -2.28 9.41
C PHE A 155 17.70 -2.78 10.83
N GLU A 156 18.44 -1.99 11.60
CA GLU A 156 18.80 -2.33 12.98
C GLU A 156 18.52 -1.17 13.96
N GLY A 157 18.08 -1.53 15.17
CA GLY A 157 18.04 -0.65 16.32
C GLY A 157 16.69 -0.57 17.03
N GLY A 158 16.70 -0.10 18.28
CA GLY A 158 15.48 -0.05 19.13
C GLY A 158 14.40 0.94 18.68
N TRP A 159 14.66 1.72 17.62
CA TRP A 159 13.67 2.61 17.02
C TRP A 159 12.64 1.84 16.17
N ILE A 160 13.00 0.64 15.68
CA ILE A 160 12.14 -0.23 14.87
C ILE A 160 10.84 -0.50 15.63
N ALA A 161 10.93 -0.92 16.89
CA ALA A 161 9.76 -1.18 17.73
C ALA A 161 8.81 0.03 17.83
N VAL A 162 9.36 1.26 17.92
CA VAL A 162 8.55 2.49 18.01
C VAL A 162 7.85 2.79 16.68
N VAL A 163 8.54 2.56 15.56
CA VAL A 163 7.96 2.75 14.22
C VAL A 163 6.89 1.70 13.94
N THR A 164 7.14 0.43 14.27
CA THR A 164 6.18 -0.68 14.13
C THR A 164 4.93 -0.44 14.97
N GLU A 165 5.08 -0.04 16.23
CA GLU A 165 3.95 0.33 17.10
C GLU A 165 3.09 1.42 16.45
N LEU A 166 3.73 2.52 16.03
CA LEU A 166 3.02 3.65 15.41
C LEU A 166 2.37 3.27 14.08
N ALA A 167 2.98 2.38 13.30
CA ALA A 167 2.42 1.86 12.07
C ALA A 167 1.13 1.07 12.33
N ILE A 168 1.17 0.11 13.25
CA ILE A 168 0.00 -0.70 13.65
C ILE A 168 -1.16 0.19 14.14
N GLU A 169 -0.85 1.24 14.90
CA GLU A 169 -1.88 2.15 15.44
C GLU A 169 -2.52 3.06 14.37
N ASN A 170 -1.79 3.43 13.32
CA ASN A 170 -2.19 4.53 12.41
C ASN A 170 -2.40 4.10 10.95
N ILE A 171 -2.05 2.86 10.61
CA ILE A 171 -2.18 2.30 9.27
C ILE A 171 -3.08 1.09 9.32
N VAL A 172 -4.10 1.13 8.47
CA VAL A 172 -4.98 -0.02 8.24
C VAL A 172 -4.45 -0.72 7.00
N PRO A 173 -3.85 -1.92 7.12
CA PRO A 173 -3.41 -2.66 5.95
C PRO A 173 -4.62 -3.01 5.08
N PRO A 174 -4.44 -3.14 3.75
CA PRO A 174 -5.53 -3.46 2.83
C PRO A 174 -6.05 -4.87 3.06
N PHE A 175 -5.20 -5.75 3.58
CA PHE A 175 -5.53 -7.09 4.05
C PHE A 175 -4.43 -7.61 4.97
N VAL A 176 -4.78 -8.53 5.86
CA VAL A 176 -3.87 -9.39 6.62
C VAL A 176 -3.91 -10.79 6.03
N GLU A 177 -2.82 -11.55 6.19
CA GLU A 177 -2.74 -12.94 5.73
C GLU A 177 -2.47 -13.89 6.92
N ILE A 178 -3.27 -14.95 7.06
CA ILE A 178 -3.01 -16.07 7.97
C ILE A 178 -2.69 -17.29 7.12
N ARG A 179 -1.57 -17.95 7.43
CA ARG A 179 -1.21 -19.24 6.82
C ARG A 179 -1.30 -20.36 7.84
N GLY A 180 -1.82 -21.49 7.38
CA GLY A 180 -1.92 -22.70 8.17
C GLY A 180 -1.63 -23.95 7.36
N LEU A 181 -1.35 -25.03 8.06
CA LEU A 181 -1.06 -26.34 7.53
C LEU A 181 -2.08 -27.33 8.08
N PHE A 182 -2.80 -28.00 7.19
CA PHE A 182 -3.63 -29.16 7.51
C PHE A 182 -2.87 -30.43 7.10
N GLU A 183 -2.51 -31.25 8.07
CA GLU A 183 -2.00 -32.61 7.84
C GLU A 183 -3.17 -33.59 7.90
N ILE A 184 -3.66 -34.04 6.73
CA ILE A 184 -4.86 -34.89 6.62
C ILE A 184 -4.47 -36.29 6.15
N LYS A 185 -4.93 -37.31 6.89
CA LYS A 185 -4.79 -38.73 6.55
C LYS A 185 -6.15 -39.39 6.58
N VAL A 186 -6.48 -40.18 5.56
CA VAL A 186 -7.69 -40.98 5.51
C VAL A 186 -7.30 -42.39 5.08
N TRP A 187 -7.74 -43.40 5.85
CA TRP A 187 -7.37 -44.80 5.62
C TRP A 187 -8.44 -45.58 4.85
N GLY A 188 -9.65 -45.01 4.71
CA GLY A 188 -10.74 -45.57 3.93
C GLY A 188 -10.62 -45.36 2.42
N PRO A 189 -11.41 -46.10 1.61
CA PRO A 189 -11.44 -45.96 0.16
C PRO A 189 -11.95 -44.59 -0.31
N GLU A 190 -12.64 -43.83 0.55
CA GLU A 190 -13.14 -42.48 0.28
C GLU A 190 -12.06 -41.39 0.41
N GLY A 191 -10.78 -41.74 0.55
CA GLY A 191 -9.71 -40.82 0.97
C GLY A 191 -9.67 -39.48 0.23
N VAL A 192 -9.62 -39.51 -1.11
CA VAL A 192 -9.55 -38.27 -1.92
C VAL A 192 -10.84 -37.45 -1.79
N GLU A 193 -12.00 -38.09 -1.79
CA GLU A 193 -13.29 -37.41 -1.67
C GLU A 193 -13.47 -36.78 -0.27
N ALA A 194 -13.03 -37.47 0.78
CA ALA A 194 -13.06 -36.96 2.15
C ALA A 194 -12.12 -35.76 2.33
N ILE A 195 -10.89 -35.84 1.81
CA ILE A 195 -9.91 -34.75 1.86
C ILE A 195 -10.44 -33.55 1.07
N SER A 196 -10.86 -33.75 -0.19
CA SER A 196 -11.40 -32.67 -1.02
C SER A 196 -12.64 -32.02 -0.38
N GLY A 197 -13.52 -32.83 0.23
CA GLY A 197 -14.68 -32.33 0.94
C GLY A 197 -14.33 -31.52 2.19
N ALA A 198 -13.24 -31.85 2.90
CA ALA A 198 -12.79 -31.11 4.07
C ALA A 198 -12.19 -29.76 3.68
N LEU A 199 -11.36 -29.72 2.62
CA LEU A 199 -10.80 -28.48 2.08
C LEU A 199 -11.90 -27.58 1.51
N GLN A 200 -12.87 -28.14 0.77
CA GLN A 200 -13.99 -27.36 0.25
C GLN A 200 -14.84 -26.76 1.38
N ALA A 201 -15.07 -27.52 2.45
CA ALA A 201 -15.81 -27.03 3.62
C ALA A 201 -15.07 -25.87 4.31
N ALA A 202 -13.74 -25.90 4.36
CA ALA A 202 -12.94 -24.78 4.83
C ALA A 202 -13.09 -23.55 3.91
N GLU A 203 -12.97 -23.71 2.59
CA GLU A 203 -13.13 -22.61 1.62
C GLU A 203 -14.54 -22.00 1.66
N ASP A 204 -15.57 -22.82 1.91
CA ASP A 204 -16.95 -22.37 2.00
C ASP A 204 -17.18 -21.41 3.18
N CYS A 205 -16.35 -21.44 4.23
CA CYS A 205 -16.42 -20.50 5.35
C CYS A 205 -16.22 -19.05 4.93
N ALA A 206 -15.46 -18.79 3.86
CA ALA A 206 -15.16 -17.44 3.38
C ALA A 206 -16.13 -16.95 2.27
N LYS A 207 -16.94 -17.83 1.65
CA LYS A 207 -17.77 -17.47 0.47
C LYS A 207 -18.90 -16.46 0.75
N GLY A 208 -19.17 -16.13 2.02
CA GLY A 208 -20.21 -15.17 2.43
C GLY A 208 -19.68 -13.81 2.88
N GLU A 209 -18.36 -13.63 2.96
CA GLU A 209 -17.73 -12.41 3.46
C GLU A 209 -17.18 -11.59 2.27
N GLU A 210 -17.61 -10.33 2.15
CA GLU A 210 -17.32 -9.49 0.96
C GLU A 210 -15.82 -9.13 0.79
N GLU A 211 -15.00 -9.34 1.83
CA GLU A 211 -13.57 -8.96 1.85
C GLU A 211 -12.65 -10.05 2.42
N VAL A 212 -13.15 -11.28 2.61
CA VAL A 212 -12.34 -12.40 3.12
C VAL A 212 -12.23 -13.49 2.07
N THR A 213 -11.02 -13.99 1.83
CA THR A 213 -10.78 -15.12 0.94
C THR A 213 -9.99 -16.20 1.67
N LEU A 214 -10.48 -17.44 1.62
CA LEU A 214 -9.75 -18.62 2.08
C LEU A 214 -9.47 -19.51 0.86
N THR A 215 -8.22 -19.93 0.71
CA THR A 215 -7.80 -20.85 -0.37
C THR A 215 -7.00 -22.02 0.19
N CYS A 216 -7.29 -23.22 -0.29
CA CYS A 216 -6.57 -24.43 0.09
C CYS A 216 -5.66 -24.91 -1.05
N HIS A 217 -4.41 -25.24 -0.73
CA HIS A 217 -3.40 -25.70 -1.69
C HIS A 217 -2.86 -27.08 -1.30
N TYR A 218 -2.54 -27.89 -2.31
CA TYR A 218 -1.89 -29.18 -2.12
C TYR A 218 -0.36 -29.02 -2.12
N ASP A 219 0.24 -29.13 -0.94
CA ASP A 219 1.70 -29.03 -0.76
C ASP A 219 2.39 -30.42 -0.75
N GLY A 220 1.62 -31.50 -0.93
CA GLY A 220 2.10 -32.88 -1.00
C GLY A 220 1.57 -33.72 0.15
N ALA A 221 0.99 -34.89 -0.13
CA ALA A 221 0.36 -35.71 0.89
C ALA A 221 1.35 -36.07 2.02
N PRO A 222 0.95 -35.98 3.31
CA PRO A 222 -0.40 -35.65 3.82
C PRO A 222 -0.69 -34.15 4.06
N ASN A 223 0.11 -33.24 3.51
CA ASN A 223 0.10 -31.81 3.83
C ASN A 223 -0.69 -30.95 2.82
N TYR A 224 -1.49 -30.04 3.37
CA TYR A 224 -2.32 -29.09 2.62
C TYR A 224 -2.20 -27.71 3.26
N ARG A 225 -1.86 -26.68 2.48
CA ARG A 225 -1.74 -25.31 2.99
C ARG A 225 -3.08 -24.60 2.91
N VAL A 226 -3.38 -23.78 3.90
CA VAL A 226 -4.56 -22.92 3.97
C VAL A 226 -4.09 -21.48 4.08
N ASP A 227 -4.44 -20.66 3.10
CA ASP A 227 -4.10 -19.24 3.05
C ASP A 227 -5.40 -18.42 3.18
N ILE A 228 -5.50 -17.58 4.22
CA ILE A 228 -6.63 -16.67 4.48
C ILE A 228 -6.16 -15.25 4.29
N LYS A 229 -6.91 -14.45 3.51
CA LYS A 229 -6.75 -13.00 3.43
C LYS A 229 -8.02 -12.31 3.91
N ALA A 230 -7.90 -11.33 4.80
CA ALA A 230 -9.04 -10.61 5.40
C ALA A 230 -8.67 -9.13 5.63
N PRO A 231 -9.63 -8.21 5.84
CA PRO A 231 -9.31 -6.79 6.09
C PRO A 231 -8.59 -6.56 7.43
N ASP A 232 -8.78 -7.43 8.42
CA ASP A 232 -8.20 -7.32 9.76
C ASP A 232 -8.00 -8.70 10.41
N TYR A 233 -7.13 -8.76 11.44
CA TYR A 233 -6.84 -9.99 12.19
C TYR A 233 -8.08 -10.61 12.84
N PRO A 234 -8.97 -9.87 13.54
CA PRO A 234 -10.18 -10.45 14.09
C PRO A 234 -11.04 -11.22 13.06
N SER A 235 -11.23 -10.65 11.88
CA SER A 235 -11.97 -11.29 10.78
C SER A 235 -11.23 -12.51 10.24
N ALA A 236 -9.90 -12.42 10.10
CA ALA A 236 -9.06 -13.54 9.68
C ALA A 236 -9.12 -14.71 10.68
N GLU A 237 -9.03 -14.42 11.98
CA GLU A 237 -9.10 -15.43 13.05
C GLU A 237 -10.48 -16.10 13.12
N ALA A 238 -11.56 -15.33 12.99
CA ALA A 238 -12.91 -15.90 12.98
C ALA A 238 -13.09 -16.93 11.86
N ILE A 239 -12.58 -16.63 10.65
CA ILE A 239 -12.61 -17.55 9.51
C ILE A 239 -11.64 -18.71 9.71
N TRP A 240 -10.47 -18.48 10.30
CA TRP A 240 -9.51 -19.53 10.63
C TRP A 240 -10.12 -20.56 11.58
N GLU A 241 -10.71 -20.13 12.70
CA GLU A 241 -11.39 -21.01 13.65
C GLU A 241 -12.55 -21.79 12.99
N ALA A 242 -13.38 -21.12 12.19
CA ALA A 242 -14.48 -21.76 11.47
C ALA A 242 -13.99 -22.83 10.47
N ALA A 243 -12.89 -22.55 9.75
CA ALA A 243 -12.30 -23.48 8.80
C ALA A 243 -11.71 -24.72 9.49
N GLN A 244 -11.07 -24.55 10.66
CA GLN A 244 -10.59 -25.68 11.46
C GLN A 244 -11.73 -26.60 11.89
N GLU A 245 -12.82 -26.02 12.39
CA GLU A 245 -13.98 -26.77 12.83
C GLU A 245 -14.65 -27.51 11.67
N ALA A 246 -14.85 -26.82 10.54
CA ALA A 246 -15.47 -27.39 9.34
C ALA A 246 -14.67 -28.58 8.78
N ALA A 247 -13.36 -28.42 8.63
CA ALA A 247 -12.48 -29.48 8.15
C ALA A 247 -12.41 -30.66 9.13
N SER A 248 -12.32 -30.38 10.43
CA SER A 248 -12.29 -31.41 11.48
C SER A 248 -13.57 -32.22 11.54
N ASN A 249 -14.73 -31.56 11.45
CA ASN A 249 -16.04 -32.22 11.41
C ASN A 249 -16.17 -33.13 10.18
N LYS A 250 -15.63 -32.71 9.03
CA LYS A 250 -15.66 -33.51 7.80
C LYS A 250 -14.78 -34.77 7.93
N ILE A 251 -13.56 -34.62 8.42
CA ILE A 251 -12.64 -35.76 8.60
C ILE A 251 -13.09 -36.68 9.74
N GLY A 252 -13.70 -36.14 10.80
CA GLY A 252 -14.28 -36.95 11.89
C GLY A 252 -15.42 -37.87 11.47
N SER A 253 -16.00 -37.66 10.27
CA SER A 253 -17.02 -38.54 9.71
C SER A 253 -16.48 -39.79 8.99
N VAL A 254 -15.16 -39.87 8.80
CA VAL A 254 -14.46 -40.98 8.14
C VAL A 254 -13.35 -41.55 9.03
N GLU A 255 -12.81 -42.71 8.67
CA GLU A 255 -11.64 -43.28 9.35
C GLU A 255 -10.37 -42.53 8.90
N GLY A 256 -10.04 -41.46 9.62
CA GLY A 256 -8.94 -40.55 9.31
C GLY A 256 -8.47 -39.72 10.50
N SER A 257 -7.48 -38.86 10.25
CA SER A 257 -6.96 -37.88 11.20
C SER A 257 -6.65 -36.57 10.49
N ILE A 258 -6.87 -35.47 11.18
CA ILE A 258 -6.42 -34.13 10.78
C ILE A 258 -5.60 -33.53 11.93
N ALA A 259 -4.41 -33.03 11.63
CA ALA A 259 -3.65 -32.15 12.51
C ALA A 259 -3.56 -30.78 11.86
N ILE A 260 -3.68 -29.73 12.67
CA ILE A 260 -3.71 -28.35 12.20
C ILE A 260 -2.62 -27.56 12.91
N GLU A 261 -1.79 -26.88 12.12
CA GLU A 261 -0.73 -26.02 12.61
C GLU A 261 -0.84 -24.65 11.94
N ARG A 262 -0.57 -23.59 12.70
CA ARG A 262 -0.45 -22.24 12.16
C ARG A 262 1.03 -21.96 11.86
N LEU A 263 1.31 -21.40 10.70
CA LEU A 263 2.65 -21.04 10.26
C LEU A 263 3.01 -19.61 10.64
#